data_AF-A0A956Q7T4-F1
#
_entry.id   AF-A0A956Q7T4-F1
#
_cell.length_a   1.000
_cell.length_b   1.000
_cell.length_c   1.000
_cell.angle_alpha   90.00
_cell.angle_beta   90.00
_cell.angle_gamma   90.00
#
_symmetry.space_group_name_H-M   'P 1'
#
loop_
_entity.id
_entity.type
_entity.pdbx_description
1 polymer ?
#
loop_
_entity_poly.entity_id
_entity_poly.type
_entity_poly.pdbx_seq_one_letter_code
_entity_poly.pdbx_strand_id
1 'polypeptide(L)'
;MVAEGLITQAVANEGIKESQQTGQYFGAILVRNGQITREQLGKALAKQNEVNYVSLGKIHVDEDILTLLPEEFMLNNKVIPIAKDGGKLIVAMVEPNKRRVLDEISFMTGMRAQPVVTTAIEFSEAFDVFFRNKQKDYSGLFKEITDSFDADDDEALPEMDLLDDSNPLVKLVNSILDEAIEREASDIHIEPQRQNLRIRFRIDGVLINVLEVPENMVASFNTRLKVIAKMDIAEYRRPQDGRISYFNQNVEYNIRVNTLPVGGNREKIVLRILRSAGSIIDFPQLGFNDKDIKKLEALYKAPYGIVLA
;
A
#
# COMPACT_ATOMS: atom_id res chain seq x y z
N MET A 1 -31.29 6.90 4.82
CA MET A 1 -30.66 8.23 4.65
C MET A 1 -31.66 9.31 4.20
N VAL A 2 -32.07 9.41 2.92
CA VAL A 2 -33.08 10.44 2.50
C VAL A 2 -34.43 10.22 3.19
N ALA A 3 -34.95 9.00 3.14
CA ALA A 3 -36.21 8.61 3.80
C ALA A 3 -36.19 8.77 5.32
N GLU A 4 -35.00 8.98 5.90
CA GLU A 4 -34.79 9.15 7.35
C GLU A 4 -34.48 10.60 7.71
N GLY A 5 -34.52 11.52 6.74
CA GLY A 5 -34.24 12.94 6.96
C GLY A 5 -32.76 13.27 7.26
N LEU A 6 -31.83 12.32 7.08
CA LEU A 6 -30.41 12.55 7.34
C LEU A 6 -29.75 13.45 6.28
N ILE A 7 -30.24 13.40 5.06
CA ILE A 7 -29.75 14.20 3.92
C ILE A 7 -30.92 14.62 3.02
N THR A 8 -30.74 15.72 2.29
CA THR A 8 -31.70 16.16 1.27
C THR A 8 -31.53 15.38 -0.03
N GLN A 9 -32.57 15.36 -0.88
CA GLN A 9 -32.47 14.72 -2.20
C GLN A 9 -31.39 15.37 -3.08
N ALA A 10 -31.19 16.69 -2.96
CA ALA A 10 -30.13 17.40 -3.68
C ALA A 10 -28.74 16.91 -3.27
N VAL A 11 -28.48 16.79 -1.96
CA VAL A 11 -27.23 16.24 -1.41
C VAL A 11 -27.00 14.80 -1.85
N ALA A 12 -28.06 13.98 -1.85
CA ALA A 12 -27.97 12.60 -2.34
C ALA A 12 -27.56 12.52 -3.81
N ASN A 13 -28.17 13.34 -4.67
CA ASN A 13 -27.86 13.37 -6.10
C ASN A 13 -26.41 13.82 -6.37
N GLU A 14 -25.93 14.82 -5.64
CA GLU A 14 -24.55 15.31 -5.74
C GLU A 14 -23.54 14.25 -5.30
N GLY A 15 -23.78 13.62 -4.14
CA GLY A 15 -22.92 12.55 -3.64
C GLY A 15 -22.88 11.32 -4.55
N ILE A 16 -24.00 10.94 -5.18
CA ILE A 16 -24.04 9.83 -6.16
C ILE A 16 -23.21 10.17 -7.39
N LYS A 17 -23.33 11.40 -7.91
CA LYS A 17 -22.56 11.85 -9.06
C LYS A 17 -21.06 11.81 -8.77
N GLU A 18 -20.65 12.29 -7.60
CA GLU A 18 -19.26 12.23 -7.16
C GLU A 18 -18.77 10.79 -6.97
N SER A 19 -19.60 9.92 -6.38
CA SER A 19 -19.29 8.50 -6.20
C SER A 19 -19.02 7.80 -7.54
N GLN A 20 -19.82 8.09 -8.57
CA GLN A 20 -19.61 7.55 -9.93
C GLN A 20 -18.33 8.08 -10.59
N GLN A 21 -17.93 9.32 -10.32
CA GLN A 21 -16.72 9.93 -10.89
C GLN A 21 -15.44 9.45 -10.19
N THR A 22 -15.50 9.23 -8.88
CA THR A 22 -14.32 8.94 -8.04
C THR A 22 -14.16 7.46 -7.70
N GLY A 23 -15.21 6.65 -7.88
CA GLY A 23 -15.24 5.25 -7.45
C GLY A 23 -15.33 5.06 -5.93
N GLN A 24 -15.44 6.15 -5.15
CA GLN A 24 -15.56 6.08 -3.69
C GLN A 24 -16.99 5.72 -3.26
N TYR A 25 -17.14 5.10 -2.10
CA TYR A 25 -18.46 4.83 -1.53
C TYR A 25 -19.21 6.15 -1.25
N PHE A 26 -20.44 6.23 -1.75
CA PHE A 26 -21.37 7.36 -1.52
C PHE A 26 -21.39 7.82 -0.06
N GLY A 27 -21.55 6.90 0.90
CA GLY A 27 -21.59 7.24 2.32
C GLY A 27 -20.29 7.88 2.83
N ALA A 28 -19.13 7.46 2.31
CA ALA A 28 -17.85 8.03 2.69
C ALA A 28 -17.69 9.48 2.21
N ILE A 29 -18.21 9.78 1.02
CA ILE A 29 -18.25 11.14 0.46
C ILE A 29 -19.08 12.06 1.36
N LEU A 30 -20.28 11.63 1.77
CA LEU A 30 -21.15 12.43 2.65
C LEU A 30 -20.48 12.73 4.00
N VAL A 31 -19.76 11.77 4.58
CA VAL A 31 -19.02 11.96 5.84
C VAL A 31 -17.89 12.96 5.64
N ARG A 32 -17.11 12.81 4.57
CA ARG A 32 -15.97 13.70 4.26
C ARG A 32 -16.43 15.14 4.01
N ASN A 33 -17.58 15.31 3.36
CA ASN A 33 -18.18 16.63 3.09
C ASN A 33 -18.91 17.21 4.32
N GLY A 34 -18.85 16.54 5.48
CA GLY A 34 -19.44 17.02 6.74
C GLY A 34 -20.97 16.96 6.79
N GLN A 35 -21.61 16.24 5.87
CA GLN A 35 -23.07 16.20 5.72
C GLN A 35 -23.72 15.20 6.69
N ILE A 36 -23.01 14.11 7.02
CA ILE A 36 -23.42 13.13 8.03
C ILE A 36 -22.22 12.71 8.87
N THR A 37 -22.47 12.22 10.09
CA THR A 37 -21.42 11.64 10.92
C THR A 37 -21.16 10.17 10.57
N ARG A 38 -19.99 9.65 10.96
CA ARG A 38 -19.64 8.21 10.81
C ARG A 38 -20.67 7.31 11.49
N GLU A 39 -21.12 7.69 12.68
CA GLU A 39 -22.11 6.93 13.44
C GLU A 39 -23.49 6.94 12.78
N GLN A 40 -23.90 8.09 12.20
CA GLN A 40 -25.14 8.16 11.41
C GLN A 40 -25.08 7.28 10.17
N LEU A 41 -23.93 7.27 9.46
CA LEU A 41 -23.71 6.39 8.33
C LEU A 41 -23.78 4.91 8.74
N GLY A 42 -23.08 4.53 9.81
CA GLY A 42 -23.09 3.16 10.34
C GLY A 42 -24.49 2.68 10.70
N LYS A 43 -25.26 3.48 11.45
CA LYS A 43 -26.66 3.17 11.80
C LYS A 43 -27.57 3.04 10.57
N ALA A 44 -27.40 3.90 9.57
CA ALA A 44 -28.16 3.82 8.33
C ALA A 44 -27.85 2.53 7.56
N LEU A 45 -26.57 2.15 7.46
CA LEU A 45 -26.15 0.90 6.81
C LEU A 45 -26.66 -0.34 7.57
N ALA A 46 -26.65 -0.31 8.90
CA ALA A 46 -27.15 -1.40 9.73
C ALA A 46 -28.62 -1.68 9.46
N LYS A 47 -29.43 -0.62 9.47
CA LYS A 47 -30.86 -0.72 9.19
C LYS A 47 -31.14 -1.17 7.75
N GLN A 48 -30.38 -0.68 6.78
CA GLN A 48 -30.53 -1.07 5.37
C GLN A 48 -30.24 -2.56 5.14
N ASN A 49 -29.29 -3.13 5.89
CA ASN A 49 -28.85 -4.52 5.73
C ASN A 49 -29.45 -5.47 6.78
N GLU A 50 -30.30 -4.98 7.67
CA GLU A 50 -30.90 -5.74 8.78
C GLU A 50 -29.85 -6.46 9.67
N VAL A 51 -28.72 -5.80 9.91
CA VAL A 51 -27.63 -6.29 10.79
C VAL A 51 -27.20 -5.21 11.78
N ASN A 52 -26.50 -5.61 12.85
CA ASN A 52 -25.97 -4.65 13.81
C ASN A 52 -24.80 -3.86 13.23
N TYR A 53 -24.63 -2.60 13.67
CA TYR A 53 -23.47 -1.78 13.36
C TYR A 53 -22.40 -1.93 14.44
N VAL A 54 -21.14 -2.03 14.03
CA VAL A 54 -19.98 -1.96 14.92
C VAL A 54 -19.05 -0.82 14.51
N SER A 55 -18.63 -0.04 15.50
CA SER A 55 -17.59 0.97 15.33
C SER A 55 -16.24 0.35 15.67
N LEU A 56 -15.42 0.09 14.64
CA LEU A 56 -14.15 -0.60 14.81
C LEU A 56 -13.14 0.19 15.66
N GLY A 57 -13.22 1.53 15.65
CA GLY A 57 -12.36 2.38 16.48
C GLY A 57 -12.68 2.35 17.98
N LYS A 58 -13.74 1.63 18.40
CA LYS A 58 -14.17 1.52 19.81
C LYS A 58 -13.99 0.12 20.39
N ILE A 59 -13.48 -0.83 19.61
CA ILE A 59 -13.29 -2.21 20.05
C ILE A 59 -11.81 -2.57 20.08
N HIS A 60 -11.47 -3.48 20.98
CA HIS A 60 -10.20 -4.20 20.93
C HIS A 60 -10.46 -5.56 20.29
N VAL A 61 -9.58 -5.99 19.39
CA VAL A 61 -9.64 -7.29 18.73
C VAL A 61 -8.32 -8.00 19.00
N ASP A 62 -8.41 -9.18 19.60
CA ASP A 62 -7.25 -9.99 19.92
C ASP A 62 -6.58 -10.55 18.65
N GLU A 63 -5.26 -10.70 18.66
CA GLU A 63 -4.48 -11.13 17.50
C GLU A 63 -4.82 -12.56 17.03
N ASP A 64 -5.20 -13.44 17.96
CA ASP A 64 -5.66 -14.81 17.67
C ASP A 64 -7.01 -14.85 16.93
N ILE A 65 -7.75 -13.73 16.93
CA ILE A 65 -8.99 -13.56 16.17
C ILE A 65 -8.67 -13.05 14.78
N LEU A 66 -7.77 -12.06 14.67
CA LEU A 66 -7.32 -11.51 13.38
C LEU A 66 -6.68 -12.58 12.48
N THR A 67 -5.92 -13.50 13.07
CA THR A 67 -5.21 -14.57 12.36
C THR A 67 -6.11 -15.69 11.80
N LEU A 68 -7.41 -15.70 12.13
CA LEU A 68 -8.37 -16.67 11.57
C LEU A 68 -8.61 -16.50 10.08
N LEU A 69 -8.43 -15.28 9.57
CA LEU A 69 -8.62 -14.95 8.17
C LEU A 69 -7.30 -14.43 7.59
N PRO A 70 -6.94 -14.84 6.36
CA PRO A 70 -5.81 -14.26 5.64
C PRO A 70 -6.01 -12.75 5.42
N GLU A 71 -4.93 -11.99 5.55
CA GLU A 71 -4.93 -10.53 5.40
C GLU A 71 -5.44 -10.09 4.02
N GLU A 72 -4.97 -10.75 2.97
CA GLU A 72 -5.40 -10.47 1.60
C GLU A 72 -6.91 -10.73 1.41
N PHE A 73 -7.44 -11.77 2.04
CA PHE A 73 -8.87 -12.07 2.02
C PHE A 73 -9.67 -10.97 2.71
N MET A 74 -9.20 -10.51 3.87
CA MET A 74 -9.80 -9.41 4.63
C MET A 74 -9.80 -8.10 3.84
N LEU A 75 -8.70 -7.79 3.15
CA LEU A 75 -8.55 -6.60 2.32
C LEU A 75 -9.48 -6.64 1.09
N ASN A 76 -9.43 -7.73 0.31
CA ASN A 76 -10.20 -7.88 -0.92
C ASN A 76 -11.71 -7.89 -0.67
N ASN A 77 -12.15 -8.53 0.42
CA ASN A 77 -13.56 -8.64 0.77
C ASN A 77 -14.05 -7.58 1.76
N LYS A 78 -13.14 -6.71 2.23
CA LYS A 78 -13.41 -5.65 3.22
C LYS A 78 -14.12 -6.17 4.47
N VAL A 79 -13.49 -7.17 5.08
CA VAL A 79 -14.01 -7.90 6.25
C VAL A 79 -12.93 -8.01 7.33
N ILE A 80 -13.31 -7.90 8.60
CA ILE A 80 -12.42 -8.09 9.76
C ILE A 80 -13.12 -9.01 10.77
N PRO A 81 -12.48 -10.10 11.22
CA PRO A 81 -13.02 -10.91 12.32
C PRO A 81 -12.84 -10.14 13.63
N ILE A 82 -13.89 -10.06 14.45
CA ILE A 82 -13.88 -9.21 15.66
C ILE A 82 -14.12 -9.96 16.97
N ALA A 83 -14.80 -11.10 16.94
CA ALA A 83 -15.10 -11.89 18.14
C ALA A 83 -15.46 -13.34 17.80
N LYS A 84 -15.15 -14.26 18.70
CA LYS A 84 -15.62 -15.66 18.66
C LYS A 84 -16.66 -15.86 19.78
N ASP A 85 -17.75 -16.55 19.47
CA ASP A 85 -18.74 -16.97 20.47
C ASP A 85 -19.38 -18.30 20.11
N GLY A 86 -19.11 -19.36 20.90
CA GLY A 86 -19.85 -20.63 20.82
C GLY A 86 -19.95 -21.26 19.43
N GLY A 87 -18.87 -21.24 18.64
CA GLY A 87 -18.84 -21.77 17.26
C GLY A 87 -19.30 -20.78 16.19
N LYS A 88 -19.55 -19.53 16.55
CA LYS A 88 -19.81 -18.42 15.63
C LYS A 88 -18.60 -17.49 15.58
N LEU A 89 -18.34 -16.95 14.39
CA LEU A 89 -17.35 -15.91 14.18
C LEU A 89 -18.08 -14.62 13.79
N ILE A 90 -18.01 -13.60 14.65
CA ILE A 90 -18.56 -12.29 14.35
C ILE A 90 -17.57 -11.57 13.44
N VAL A 91 -18.05 -11.12 12.27
CA VAL A 91 -17.23 -10.47 11.24
C VAL A 91 -17.80 -9.10 10.89
N ALA A 92 -16.97 -8.07 11.02
CA ALA A 92 -17.29 -6.71 10.59
C ALA A 92 -17.07 -6.59 9.08
N MET A 93 -18.11 -6.20 8.35
CA MET A 93 -18.10 -6.14 6.89
C MET A 93 -18.56 -4.78 6.39
N VAL A 94 -17.94 -4.27 5.33
CA VAL A 94 -18.44 -3.08 4.61
C VAL A 94 -19.71 -3.44 3.82
N GLU A 95 -19.77 -4.66 3.27
CA GLU A 95 -20.91 -5.16 2.47
C GLU A 95 -21.44 -6.49 3.06
N PRO A 96 -22.27 -6.44 4.12
CA PRO A 96 -22.72 -7.63 4.86
C PRO A 96 -23.70 -8.53 4.08
N ASN A 97 -24.21 -8.06 2.93
CA ASN A 97 -25.13 -8.80 2.06
C ASN A 97 -24.41 -9.79 1.13
N LYS A 98 -23.07 -9.77 1.06
CA LYS A 98 -22.27 -10.69 0.25
C LYS A 98 -22.22 -12.10 0.86
N ARG A 99 -23.29 -12.88 0.71
CA ARG A 99 -23.41 -14.25 1.26
C ARG A 99 -22.25 -15.17 0.90
N ARG A 100 -21.73 -15.08 -0.33
CA ARG A 100 -20.55 -15.84 -0.79
C ARG A 100 -19.34 -15.67 0.14
N VAL A 101 -19.09 -14.45 0.61
CA VAL A 101 -17.97 -14.15 1.52
C VAL A 101 -18.21 -14.79 2.89
N LEU A 102 -19.45 -14.76 3.38
CA LEU A 102 -19.82 -15.42 4.65
C LEU A 102 -19.67 -16.94 4.58
N ASP A 103 -20.04 -17.54 3.45
CA ASP A 103 -19.89 -18.97 3.21
C ASP A 103 -18.40 -19.36 3.16
N GLU A 104 -17.56 -18.57 2.48
CA GLU A 104 -16.10 -18.75 2.44
C GLU A 104 -15.46 -18.62 3.83
N ILE A 105 -15.81 -17.58 4.60
CA ILE A 105 -15.36 -17.42 5.98
C ILE A 105 -15.75 -18.65 6.81
N SER A 106 -16.99 -19.12 6.66
CA SER A 106 -17.47 -20.26 7.42
C SER A 106 -16.73 -21.55 7.04
N PHE A 107 -16.42 -21.73 5.76
CA PHE A 107 -15.64 -22.84 5.26
C PHE A 107 -14.19 -22.81 5.77
N MET A 108 -13.53 -21.65 5.72
CA MET A 108 -12.13 -21.48 6.13
C MET A 108 -11.93 -21.67 7.63
N THR A 109 -12.89 -21.21 8.44
CA THR A 109 -12.74 -21.15 9.89
C THR A 109 -13.45 -22.28 10.63
N GLY A 110 -14.33 -23.03 9.94
CA GLY A 110 -15.20 -24.04 10.56
C GLY A 110 -16.27 -23.46 11.49
N MET A 111 -16.40 -22.13 11.57
CA MET A 111 -17.34 -21.42 12.43
C MET A 111 -18.44 -20.77 11.61
N ARG A 112 -19.63 -20.62 12.16
CA ARG A 112 -20.70 -19.90 11.47
C ARG A 112 -20.39 -18.40 11.44
N ALA A 113 -20.16 -17.84 10.25
CA ALA A 113 -19.94 -16.41 10.08
C ALA A 113 -21.21 -15.61 10.40
N GLN A 114 -21.11 -14.62 11.30
CA GLN A 114 -22.19 -13.71 11.67
C GLN A 114 -21.80 -12.28 11.29
N PRO A 115 -22.43 -11.69 10.26
CA PRO A 115 -22.09 -10.35 9.81
C PRO A 115 -22.57 -9.29 10.79
N VAL A 116 -21.70 -8.30 11.03
CA VAL A 116 -22.05 -6.97 11.50
C VAL A 116 -21.54 -5.96 10.49
N VAL A 117 -22.23 -4.83 10.32
CA VAL A 117 -21.81 -3.81 9.35
C VAL A 117 -20.83 -2.84 9.99
N THR A 118 -19.85 -2.40 9.21
CA THR A 118 -18.99 -1.27 9.54
C THR A 118 -18.90 -0.33 8.33
N THR A 119 -18.41 0.90 8.54
CA THR A 119 -18.23 1.84 7.43
C THR A 119 -16.91 1.57 6.69
N ALA A 120 -16.85 1.91 5.40
CA ALA A 120 -15.61 1.76 4.63
C ALA A 120 -14.44 2.59 5.20
N ILE A 121 -14.74 3.73 5.84
CA ILE A 121 -13.76 4.57 6.53
C ILE A 121 -13.20 3.83 7.74
N GLU A 122 -14.08 3.30 8.61
CA GLU A 122 -13.65 2.57 9.80
C GLU A 122 -12.93 1.26 9.46
N PHE A 123 -13.33 0.56 8.39
CA PHE A 123 -12.59 -0.60 7.90
C PHE A 123 -11.15 -0.23 7.55
N SER A 124 -10.95 0.81 6.71
CA SER A 124 -9.61 1.22 6.29
C SER A 124 -8.74 1.61 7.48
N GLU A 125 -9.26 2.44 8.38
CA GLU A 125 -8.52 2.90 9.58
C GLU A 125 -8.18 1.73 10.51
N ALA A 126 -9.13 0.83 10.78
CA ALA A 126 -8.91 -0.29 11.66
C ALA A 126 -7.97 -1.33 11.04
N PHE A 127 -8.11 -1.61 9.74
CA PHE A 127 -7.22 -2.51 9.01
C PHE A 127 -5.78 -1.99 9.05
N ASP A 128 -5.57 -0.70 8.78
CA ASP A 128 -4.25 -0.07 8.87
C ASP A 128 -3.66 -0.17 10.29
N VAL A 129 -4.48 -0.06 11.34
CA VAL A 129 -4.02 -0.19 12.73
C VAL A 129 -3.71 -1.64 13.11
N PHE A 130 -4.61 -2.58 12.78
CA PHE A 130 -4.46 -3.99 13.14
C PHE A 130 -3.32 -4.67 12.38
N PHE A 131 -3.09 -4.28 11.13
CA PHE A 131 -2.07 -4.86 10.27
C PHE A 131 -0.83 -3.96 10.10
N ARG A 132 -0.77 -2.81 10.82
CA ARG A 132 0.44 -1.98 10.93
C ARG A 132 1.67 -2.77 11.36
N ASN A 133 1.47 -3.85 12.13
CA ASN A 133 2.52 -4.71 12.67
C ASN A 133 3.02 -5.81 11.71
N LYS A 134 2.57 -5.82 10.45
CA LYS A 134 3.16 -6.65 9.38
C LYS A 134 3.91 -5.86 8.31
N GLN A 135 4.14 -4.57 8.54
CA GLN A 135 5.34 -3.92 8.00
C GLN A 135 6.53 -4.52 8.76
N LYS A 136 7.65 -4.80 8.08
CA LYS A 136 8.91 -5.16 8.75
C LYS A 136 9.09 -4.23 9.97
N ASP A 137 9.30 -4.79 11.17
CA ASP A 137 9.51 -3.95 12.35
C ASP A 137 10.84 -3.21 12.24
N TYR A 138 10.77 -1.96 11.82
CA TYR A 138 11.91 -1.07 11.68
C TYR A 138 12.25 -0.35 13.00
N SER A 139 11.51 -0.57 14.09
CA SER A 139 11.69 0.15 15.35
C SER A 139 13.06 -0.04 15.97
N GLY A 140 13.62 -1.26 15.89
CA GLY A 140 14.99 -1.55 16.33
C GLY A 140 16.03 -0.73 15.55
N LEU A 141 15.90 -0.69 14.22
CA LEU A 141 16.79 0.11 13.37
C LEU A 141 16.64 1.61 13.63
N PHE A 142 15.41 2.11 13.83
CA PHE A 142 15.20 3.53 14.18
C PHE A 142 15.87 3.91 15.50
N LYS A 143 15.82 3.02 16.49
CA LYS A 143 16.48 3.24 17.77
C LYS A 143 18.00 3.28 17.60
N GLU A 144 18.59 2.29 16.92
CA GLU A 144 20.04 2.28 16.63
C GLU A 144 20.49 3.54 15.88
N ILE A 145 19.69 3.99 14.91
CA ILE A 145 19.98 5.20 14.14
C ILE A 145 19.88 6.45 15.03
N THR A 146 18.83 6.57 15.85
CA THR A 146 18.66 7.73 16.74
C THR A 146 19.77 7.80 17.79
N ASP A 147 20.12 6.65 18.38
CA ASP A 147 21.23 6.54 19.33
C ASP A 147 22.59 6.92 18.68
N SER A 148 22.75 6.71 17.36
CA SER A 148 23.93 7.17 16.61
C SER A 148 23.92 8.67 16.30
N PHE A 149 22.75 9.27 16.07
CA PHE A 149 22.62 10.71 15.84
C PHE A 149 22.82 11.54 17.12
N ASP A 150 22.47 11.01 18.29
CA ASP A 150 22.71 11.69 19.58
C ASP A 150 24.20 11.70 19.98
N ALA A 151 25.04 10.89 19.33
CA ALA A 151 26.47 10.78 19.61
C ALA A 151 27.35 11.71 18.76
N ASP A 152 26.89 12.10 17.56
CA ASP A 152 27.60 12.98 16.63
C ASP A 152 26.79 14.27 16.41
N ASP A 153 27.37 15.39 16.86
CA ASP A 153 26.85 16.76 16.75
C ASP A 153 26.52 17.10 15.29
N ASP A 154 25.23 17.11 14.91
CA ASP A 154 24.57 17.76 13.75
C ASP A 154 25.32 17.79 12.38
N GLU A 155 26.32 16.94 12.16
CA GLU A 155 27.04 16.82 10.90
C GLU A 155 26.43 15.71 10.04
N ALA A 156 26.27 16.01 8.75
CA ALA A 156 25.81 15.02 7.79
C ALA A 156 26.75 13.82 7.81
N LEU A 157 26.19 12.61 7.94
CA LEU A 157 26.97 11.37 7.93
C LEU A 157 27.96 11.37 6.76
N PRO A 158 29.26 11.13 7.00
CA PRO A 158 30.25 11.02 5.95
C PRO A 158 29.80 10.05 4.86
N GLU A 159 30.04 10.41 3.59
CA GLU A 159 29.68 9.58 2.45
C GLU A 159 30.27 8.16 2.54
N MET A 160 31.41 8.02 3.20
CA MET A 160 32.07 6.73 3.45
C MET A 160 31.28 5.83 4.41
N ASP A 161 30.64 6.40 5.44
CA ASP A 161 29.80 5.64 6.38
C ASP A 161 28.48 5.22 5.73
N LEU A 162 28.02 5.99 4.75
CA LEU A 162 26.86 5.63 3.95
C LEU A 162 27.15 4.52 2.93
N LEU A 163 28.39 4.07 2.78
CA LEU A 163 28.75 2.89 1.97
C LEU A 163 28.95 1.64 2.82
N ASP A 164 29.03 1.77 4.15
CA ASP A 164 29.20 0.65 5.06
C ASP A 164 27.86 -0.07 5.31
N ASP A 165 27.78 -1.34 4.94
CA ASP A 165 26.60 -2.19 5.17
C ASP A 165 26.31 -2.44 6.66
N SER A 166 27.27 -2.15 7.55
CA SER A 166 27.08 -2.23 9.00
C SER A 166 26.20 -1.08 9.53
N ASN A 167 26.15 0.05 8.81
CA ASN A 167 25.43 1.24 9.20
C ASN A 167 23.92 0.97 9.30
N PRO A 168 23.26 1.28 10.44
CA PRO A 168 21.83 1.06 10.62
C PRO A 168 20.92 1.72 9.57
N LEU A 169 21.27 2.91 9.07
CA LEU A 169 20.54 3.58 7.99
C LEU A 169 20.68 2.84 6.66
N VAL A 170 21.87 2.31 6.37
CA VAL A 170 22.11 1.48 5.19
C VAL A 170 21.28 0.20 5.26
N LYS A 171 21.26 -0.47 6.41
CA LYS A 171 20.41 -1.65 6.66
C LYS A 171 18.93 -1.34 6.49
N LEU A 172 18.47 -0.18 6.96
CA LEU A 172 17.09 0.26 6.79
C LEU A 172 16.73 0.42 5.30
N VAL A 173 17.54 1.15 4.53
CA VAL A 173 17.30 1.34 3.08
C VAL A 173 17.34 0.01 2.34
N ASN A 174 18.32 -0.85 2.62
CA ASN A 174 18.41 -2.18 2.01
C ASN A 174 17.18 -3.03 2.36
N SER A 175 16.75 -3.02 3.62
CA SER A 175 15.57 -3.78 4.06
C SER A 175 14.27 -3.35 3.37
N ILE A 176 14.12 -2.05 3.06
CA ILE A 176 13.00 -1.50 2.30
C ILE A 176 13.06 -1.94 0.84
N LEU A 177 14.25 -1.94 0.22
CA LEU A 177 14.43 -2.44 -1.15
C LEU A 177 14.12 -3.93 -1.24
N ASP A 178 14.62 -4.73 -0.30
CA ASP A 178 14.34 -6.16 -0.19
C ASP A 178 12.83 -6.41 -0.04
N GLU A 179 12.17 -5.68 0.87
CA GLU A 179 10.74 -5.84 1.10
C GLU A 179 9.91 -5.44 -0.13
N ALA A 180 10.32 -4.39 -0.85
CA ALA A 180 9.66 -4.01 -2.10
C ALA A 180 9.80 -5.09 -3.18
N ILE A 181 10.96 -5.74 -3.27
CA ILE A 181 11.21 -6.84 -4.21
C ILE A 181 10.42 -8.09 -3.80
N GLU A 182 10.44 -8.47 -2.52
CA GLU A 182 9.69 -9.62 -1.97
C GLU A 182 8.19 -9.47 -2.18
N ARG A 183 7.66 -8.24 -2.05
CA ARG A 183 6.25 -7.91 -2.29
C ARG A 183 5.93 -7.60 -3.76
N GLU A 184 6.86 -7.88 -4.68
CA GLU A 184 6.72 -7.67 -6.13
C GLU A 184 6.25 -6.25 -6.51
N ALA A 185 6.69 -5.22 -5.77
CA ALA A 185 6.32 -3.84 -6.04
C ALA A 185 6.91 -3.34 -7.37
N SER A 186 6.12 -2.59 -8.14
CA SER A 186 6.59 -1.97 -9.38
C SER A 186 7.37 -0.67 -9.11
N ASP A 187 6.96 0.08 -8.10
CA ASP A 187 7.56 1.37 -7.75
C ASP A 187 7.56 1.58 -6.22
N ILE A 188 8.62 2.20 -5.71
CA ILE A 188 8.71 2.71 -4.35
C ILE A 188 8.59 4.23 -4.42
N HIS A 189 7.59 4.77 -3.72
CA HIS A 189 7.31 6.18 -3.64
C HIS A 189 7.78 6.71 -2.29
N ILE A 190 8.69 7.66 -2.30
CA ILE A 190 9.26 8.31 -1.11
C ILE A 190 8.83 9.76 -1.14
N GLU A 191 7.91 10.12 -0.26
CA GLU A 191 7.11 11.34 -0.36
C GLU A 191 7.26 12.20 0.90
N PRO A 192 7.89 13.39 0.79
CA PRO A 192 8.03 14.29 1.93
C PRO A 192 6.65 14.77 2.38
N GLN A 193 6.38 14.62 3.67
CA GLN A 193 5.22 15.21 4.34
C GLN A 193 5.68 16.45 5.12
N ARG A 194 4.80 17.01 5.96
CA ARG A 194 5.13 18.18 6.77
C ARG A 194 6.17 17.88 7.87
N GLN A 195 6.17 16.67 8.43
CA GLN A 195 6.93 16.29 9.63
C GLN A 195 7.56 14.89 9.54
N ASN A 196 7.47 14.24 8.39
CA ASN A 196 8.04 12.92 8.16
C ASN A 196 8.19 12.67 6.66
N LEU A 197 8.80 11.55 6.32
CA LEU A 197 8.92 11.04 4.96
C LEU A 197 8.09 9.76 4.86
N ARG A 198 7.08 9.77 3.99
CA ARG A 198 6.19 8.62 3.80
C ARG A 198 6.71 7.74 2.67
N ILE A 199 6.83 6.44 2.92
CA ILE A 199 7.24 5.44 1.95
C ILE A 199 6.04 4.57 1.59
N ARG A 200 5.74 4.47 0.31
CA ARG A 200 4.65 3.66 -0.23
C ARG A 200 5.14 2.76 -1.35
N PHE A 201 4.62 1.54 -1.42
CA PHE A 201 4.86 0.64 -2.55
C PHE A 201 3.68 0.68 -3.50
N ARG A 202 3.94 0.59 -4.80
CA ARG A 202 2.92 0.31 -5.80
C ARG A 202 2.92 -1.19 -6.11
N ILE A 203 1.89 -1.89 -5.65
CA ILE A 203 1.71 -3.33 -5.84
C ILE A 203 0.40 -3.49 -6.62
N ASP A 204 0.45 -4.16 -7.78
CA ASP A 204 -0.69 -4.33 -8.69
C ASP A 204 -1.45 -3.04 -9.01
N GLY A 205 -0.70 -1.94 -9.16
CA GLY A 205 -1.24 -0.61 -9.46
C GLY A 205 -1.83 0.14 -8.25
N VAL A 206 -1.89 -0.49 -7.07
CA VAL A 206 -2.38 0.12 -5.83
C VAL A 206 -1.22 0.62 -4.98
N LEU A 207 -1.34 1.83 -4.43
CA LEU A 207 -0.36 2.40 -3.50
C LEU A 207 -0.67 1.98 -2.06
N ILE A 208 0.28 1.29 -1.43
CA ILE A 208 0.17 0.79 -0.06
C ILE A 208 1.21 1.52 0.80
N ASN A 209 0.81 2.01 1.97
CA ASN A 209 1.73 2.66 2.91
C ASN A 209 2.57 1.61 3.64
N VAL A 210 3.89 1.82 3.71
CA VAL A 210 4.84 0.80 4.23
C VAL A 210 5.71 1.33 5.35
N LEU A 211 6.08 2.61 5.35
CA LEU A 211 6.91 3.16 6.41
C LEU A 211 6.72 4.67 6.49
N GLU A 212 6.76 5.22 7.69
CA GLU A 212 6.96 6.65 7.91
C GLU A 212 8.32 6.85 8.60
N VAL A 213 9.21 7.56 7.93
CA VAL A 213 10.56 7.88 8.41
C VAL A 213 10.51 9.23 9.14
N PRO A 214 10.97 9.32 10.39
CA PRO A 214 11.01 10.56 11.17
C PRO A 214 11.77 11.71 10.49
N GLU A 215 11.39 12.97 10.78
CA GLU A 215 11.96 14.17 10.14
C GLU A 215 13.49 14.27 10.28
N ASN A 216 14.03 13.92 11.45
CA ASN A 216 15.47 13.98 11.73
C ASN A 216 16.30 13.06 10.84
N MET A 217 15.69 12.07 10.18
CA MET A 217 16.38 11.11 9.33
C MET A 217 16.25 11.41 7.83
N VAL A 218 15.40 12.36 7.45
CA VAL A 218 15.02 12.59 6.05
C VAL A 218 16.21 12.97 5.17
N ALA A 219 17.10 13.85 5.68
CA ALA A 219 18.29 14.27 4.94
C ALA A 219 19.21 13.08 4.65
N SER A 220 19.57 12.31 5.67
CA SER A 220 20.45 11.14 5.53
C SER A 220 19.84 10.05 4.65
N PHE A 221 18.52 9.84 4.73
CA PHE A 221 17.80 8.89 3.89
C PHE A 221 17.88 9.27 2.39
N ASN A 222 17.64 10.55 2.07
CA ASN A 222 17.76 11.05 0.70
C ASN A 222 19.21 10.96 0.19
N THR A 223 20.18 11.32 1.02
CA THR A 223 21.60 11.21 0.69
C THR A 223 21.99 9.77 0.38
N ARG A 224 21.63 8.79 1.21
CA ARG A 224 21.91 7.37 0.96
C ARG A 224 21.36 6.91 -0.40
N LEU A 225 20.14 7.31 -0.75
CA LEU A 225 19.55 6.98 -2.05
C LEU A 225 20.29 7.61 -3.22
N LYS A 226 20.73 8.87 -3.08
CA LYS A 226 21.54 9.55 -4.11
C LYS A 226 22.91 8.91 -4.28
N VAL A 227 23.58 8.53 -3.18
CA VAL A 227 24.87 7.84 -3.20
C VAL A 227 24.78 6.55 -4.00
N ILE A 228 23.83 5.65 -3.67
CA ILE A 228 23.71 4.36 -4.36
C ILE A 228 23.24 4.51 -5.82
N ALA A 229 22.52 5.60 -6.13
CA ALA A 229 22.10 5.92 -7.49
C ALA A 229 23.15 6.74 -8.28
N LYS A 230 24.30 7.06 -7.68
CA LYS A 230 25.38 7.89 -8.24
C LYS A 230 24.91 9.28 -8.70
N MET A 231 24.07 9.92 -7.90
CA MET A 231 23.55 11.27 -8.12
C MET A 231 24.33 12.32 -7.31
N ASP A 232 24.17 13.59 -7.67
CA ASP A 232 24.77 14.71 -6.93
C ASP A 232 23.99 14.98 -5.64
N ILE A 233 24.63 14.76 -4.49
CA ILE A 233 24.05 14.94 -3.15
C ILE A 233 23.80 16.41 -2.84
N ALA A 234 24.69 17.30 -3.30
CA ALA A 234 24.62 18.73 -3.02
C ALA A 234 23.51 19.44 -3.80
N GLU A 235 23.08 18.86 -4.93
CA GLU A 235 21.99 19.40 -5.73
C GLU A 235 20.63 18.81 -5.33
N TYR A 236 19.68 19.67 -4.95
CA TYR A 236 18.30 19.29 -4.57
C TYR A 236 17.25 20.22 -5.19
N ARG A 237 17.67 21.20 -5.99
CA ARG A 237 16.82 22.24 -6.59
C ARG A 237 16.42 21.90 -8.02
N ARG A 238 17.00 20.85 -8.60
CA ARG A 238 16.69 20.35 -9.93
C ARG A 238 16.34 18.87 -9.89
N PRO A 239 15.45 18.39 -10.77
CA PRO A 239 15.22 16.96 -10.94
C PRO A 239 16.53 16.23 -11.27
N GLN A 240 16.69 15.03 -10.73
CA GLN A 240 17.81 14.15 -11.03
C GLN A 240 17.30 12.75 -11.40
N ASP A 241 18.02 12.09 -12.30
CA ASP A 241 17.76 10.72 -12.73
C ASP A 241 19.03 9.89 -12.47
N GLY A 242 18.88 8.70 -11.89
CA GLY A 242 19.97 7.79 -11.65
C GLY A 242 19.52 6.33 -11.71
N ARG A 243 20.47 5.43 -11.48
CA ARG A 243 20.24 3.98 -11.58
C ARG A 243 20.98 3.25 -10.46
N ILE A 244 20.33 2.23 -9.92
CA ILE A 244 20.91 1.32 -8.93
C ILE A 244 20.88 -0.08 -9.56
N SER A 245 22.03 -0.76 -9.56
CA SER A 245 22.07 -2.22 -9.72
C SER A 245 22.02 -2.81 -8.31
N TYR A 246 20.98 -3.60 -8.03
CA TYR A 246 20.70 -4.14 -6.71
C TYR A 246 20.57 -5.65 -6.77
N PHE A 247 21.22 -6.37 -5.84
CA PHE A 247 21.17 -7.82 -5.79
C PHE A 247 20.33 -8.27 -4.61
N ASN A 248 19.27 -9.04 -4.89
CA ASN A 248 18.44 -9.70 -3.88
C ASN A 248 18.39 -11.19 -4.22
N GLN A 249 18.72 -12.06 -3.26
CA GLN A 249 18.71 -13.53 -3.41
C GLN A 249 19.39 -14.04 -4.70
N ASN A 250 20.54 -13.47 -5.06
CA ASN A 250 21.30 -13.75 -6.30
C ASN A 250 20.62 -13.35 -7.63
N VAL A 251 19.54 -12.57 -7.58
CA VAL A 251 18.92 -11.95 -8.76
C VAL A 251 19.30 -10.48 -8.81
N GLU A 252 19.77 -10.04 -9.97
CA GLU A 252 20.06 -8.62 -10.22
C GLU A 252 18.78 -7.88 -10.63
N TYR A 253 18.53 -6.74 -9.98
CA TYR A 253 17.46 -5.80 -10.27
C TYR A 253 18.06 -4.49 -10.74
N ASN A 254 17.51 -3.95 -11.83
CA ASN A 254 17.87 -2.63 -12.34
C ASN A 254 16.83 -1.62 -11.88
N ILE A 255 17.16 -0.79 -10.90
CA ILE A 255 16.23 0.18 -10.34
C ILE A 255 16.52 1.55 -10.95
N ARG A 256 15.51 2.19 -11.53
CA ARG A 256 15.61 3.59 -11.98
C ARG A 256 15.14 4.50 -10.86
N VAL A 257 15.90 5.54 -10.57
CA VAL A 257 15.60 6.45 -9.46
C VAL A 257 15.46 7.86 -10.02
N ASN A 258 14.37 8.53 -9.66
CA ASN A 258 14.14 9.92 -10.05
C ASN A 258 13.87 10.77 -8.81
N THR A 259 14.47 11.95 -8.73
CA THR A 259 14.19 12.95 -7.69
C THR A 259 13.48 14.15 -8.29
N LEU A 260 12.58 14.75 -7.51
CA LEU A 260 11.88 16.00 -7.83
C LEU A 260 11.97 16.95 -6.64
N PRO A 261 12.40 18.20 -6.84
CA PRO A 261 12.41 19.22 -5.79
C PRO A 261 11.01 19.49 -5.23
N VAL A 262 10.91 19.56 -3.91
CA VAL A 262 9.72 19.93 -3.14
C VAL A 262 10.09 21.10 -2.22
N GLY A 263 9.13 21.99 -1.94
CA GLY A 263 9.36 23.15 -1.07
C GLY A 263 9.97 22.79 0.29
N GLY A 264 10.90 23.63 0.75
CA GLY A 264 11.61 23.47 2.02
C GLY A 264 12.85 22.58 1.94
N ASN A 265 13.61 22.64 0.84
CA ASN A 265 14.82 21.84 0.61
C ASN A 265 14.58 20.32 0.73
N ARG A 266 13.40 19.86 0.31
CA ARG A 266 13.03 18.44 0.32
C ARG A 266 12.94 17.92 -1.10
N GLU A 267 12.97 16.61 -1.24
CA GLU A 267 12.82 15.94 -2.52
C GLU A 267 11.78 14.84 -2.40
N LYS A 268 10.97 14.69 -3.46
CA LYS A 268 10.20 13.48 -3.70
C LYS A 268 11.06 12.55 -4.54
N ILE A 269 11.21 11.31 -4.08
CA ILE A 269 12.01 10.30 -4.77
C ILE A 269 11.08 9.16 -5.21
N VAL A 270 11.24 8.68 -6.44
CA VAL A 270 10.52 7.51 -6.95
C VAL A 270 11.55 6.52 -7.50
N LEU A 271 11.48 5.28 -7.03
CA LEU A 271 12.29 4.17 -7.52
C LEU A 271 11.38 3.26 -8.33
N ARG A 272 11.70 3.03 -9.60
CA ARG A 272 11.03 2.01 -10.42
C ARG A 272 11.90 0.76 -10.45
N ILE A 273 11.37 -0.33 -9.92
CA ILE A 273 12.03 -1.63 -9.91
C ILE A 273 11.81 -2.26 -11.28
N LEU A 274 12.88 -2.38 -12.07
CA LEU A 274 12.84 -3.18 -13.30
C LEU A 274 13.47 -4.52 -12.97
N ARG A 275 12.68 -5.57 -13.06
CA ARG A 275 13.22 -6.92 -13.07
C ARG A 275 14.17 -7.00 -14.26
N SER A 276 15.45 -7.26 -14.01
CA SER A 276 16.36 -7.60 -15.10
C SER A 276 15.74 -8.81 -15.78
N ALA A 277 15.58 -8.77 -17.10
CA ALA A 277 14.78 -9.74 -17.84
C ALA A 277 15.27 -11.17 -17.60
N GLY A 278 14.74 -11.83 -16.56
CA GLY A 278 14.89 -13.24 -16.33
C GLY A 278 14.06 -13.94 -17.38
N SER A 279 14.75 -14.53 -18.37
CA SER A 279 14.22 -15.16 -19.58
C SER A 279 13.26 -14.27 -20.38
N ILE A 280 13.65 -13.92 -21.61
CA ILE A 280 12.68 -13.55 -22.65
C ILE A 280 11.65 -14.68 -22.67
N ILE A 281 10.42 -14.39 -22.26
CA ILE A 281 9.34 -15.38 -22.26
C ILE A 281 9.11 -15.75 -23.72
N ASP A 282 9.25 -17.04 -24.04
CA ASP A 282 9.01 -17.52 -25.39
C ASP A 282 7.50 -17.53 -25.68
N PHE A 283 7.12 -17.44 -26.96
CA PHE A 283 5.70 -17.47 -27.32
C PHE A 283 4.95 -18.73 -26.81
N PRO A 284 5.56 -19.94 -26.76
CA PRO A 284 4.93 -21.10 -26.13
C PRO A 284 4.56 -20.91 -24.66
N GLN A 285 5.43 -20.29 -23.85
CA GLN A 285 5.20 -20.03 -22.42
C GLN A 285 4.10 -18.98 -22.19
N LEU A 286 3.87 -18.09 -23.15
CA LEU A 286 2.73 -17.17 -23.16
C LEU A 286 1.41 -17.86 -23.56
N GLY A 287 1.43 -19.17 -23.83
CA GLY A 287 0.24 -19.96 -24.17
C GLY A 287 -0.15 -19.92 -25.66
N PHE A 288 0.72 -19.41 -26.54
CA PHE A 288 0.47 -19.46 -27.97
C PHE A 288 0.64 -20.88 -28.49
N ASN A 289 -0.24 -21.30 -29.38
CA ASN A 289 -0.07 -22.53 -30.14
C ASN A 289 0.92 -22.32 -31.31
N ASP A 290 1.55 -23.39 -31.79
CA ASP A 290 2.55 -23.34 -32.87
C ASP A 290 2.08 -22.61 -34.14
N LYS A 291 0.77 -22.66 -34.43
CA LYS A 291 0.20 -22.02 -35.62
C LYS A 291 0.22 -20.49 -35.48
N ASP A 292 -0.10 -19.97 -34.30
CA ASP A 292 -0.09 -18.53 -34.04
C ASP A 292 1.33 -17.99 -33.88
N ILE A 293 2.24 -18.79 -33.30
CA ILE A 293 3.68 -18.48 -33.26
C ILE A 293 4.22 -18.26 -34.67
N LYS A 294 3.96 -19.18 -35.61
CA LYS A 294 4.42 -19.05 -37.00
C LYS A 294 3.87 -17.82 -37.71
N LYS A 295 2.62 -17.41 -37.41
CA LYS A 295 2.05 -16.17 -37.96
C LYS A 295 2.76 -14.95 -37.41
N LEU A 296 2.97 -14.89 -36.09
CA LEU A 296 3.69 -13.79 -35.45
C LEU A 296 5.13 -13.70 -35.98
N GLU A 297 5.80 -14.84 -36.15
CA GLU A 297 7.13 -14.91 -36.75
C GLU A 297 7.18 -14.37 -38.18
N ALA A 298 6.19 -14.71 -39.01
CA ALA A 298 6.09 -14.21 -40.37
C ALA A 298 5.84 -12.69 -40.38
N LEU A 299 5.04 -12.18 -39.44
CA LEU A 299 4.68 -10.76 -39.35
C LEU A 299 5.86 -9.89 -38.95
N TYR A 300 6.64 -10.25 -37.91
CA TYR A 300 7.78 -9.42 -37.51
C TYR A 300 8.97 -9.52 -38.48
N LYS A 301 9.08 -10.63 -39.25
CA LYS A 301 10.09 -10.78 -40.31
C LYS A 301 9.72 -10.06 -41.61
N ALA A 302 8.51 -9.50 -41.71
CA ALA A 302 8.11 -8.77 -42.89
C ALA A 302 8.92 -7.46 -43.03
N PRO A 303 9.38 -7.11 -44.24
CA PRO A 303 10.22 -5.93 -44.47
C PRO A 303 9.49 -4.59 -44.22
N TYR A 304 8.16 -4.58 -44.22
CA TYR A 304 7.31 -3.43 -43.94
C TYR A 304 5.91 -3.88 -43.51
N GLY A 305 5.29 -3.12 -42.61
CA GLY A 305 3.95 -3.39 -42.08
C GLY A 305 3.76 -2.74 -40.71
N ILE A 306 2.51 -2.55 -40.31
CA ILE A 306 2.17 -2.10 -38.95
C ILE A 306 1.71 -3.34 -38.18
N VAL A 307 2.37 -3.62 -37.07
CA VAL A 307 1.92 -4.60 -36.07
C VAL A 307 1.26 -3.80 -34.94
N LEU A 308 -0.01 -4.08 -34.68
CA LEU A 308 -0.74 -3.55 -33.52
C LEU A 308 -0.71 -4.62 -32.43
N ALA A 309 -0.06 -4.28 -31.32
CA ALA A 309 0.02 -5.10 -30.12
C ALA A 309 -0.96 -4.58 -29.08
#